data_AF-A0A2G9V4R9-F1
#
_entry.id   AF-A0A2G9V4R9-F1
#
_cell.length_a   1.000
_cell.length_b   1.000
_cell.length_c   1.000
_cell.angle_alpha   90.00
_cell.angle_beta   90.00
_cell.angle_gamma   90.00
#
_symmetry.space_group_name_H-M   'P 1'
#
loop_
_entity.id
_entity.type
_entity.pdbx_description
1 polymer ?
#
loop_
_entity_poly.entity_id
_entity_poly.type
_entity_poly.pdbx_seq_one_letter_code
_entity_poly.pdbx_strand_id
1 'polypeptide(L)'
;MASESGFLSSDSEDGDQKIIAELKYTSNLDKMTAAYSSIISHVGEDVNRQGLLKTPERAAKAMLYFTKGYEQQLDDILNEAVFDENHDEIVIVKDIEMFSLCEHHLVPFNGKVGGHDQLAN
;
A
#
# COMPACT_ATOMS: atom_id res chain seq x y z
N MET A 1 -36.66 20.11 -9.64
CA MET A 1 -37.36 19.06 -10.42
C MET A 1 -36.44 18.68 -11.57
N ALA A 2 -36.16 17.38 -11.73
CA ALA A 2 -35.63 16.68 -12.92
C ALA A 2 -34.28 17.20 -13.50
N SER A 3 -33.18 16.47 -13.26
CA SER A 3 -32.52 15.54 -14.23
C SER A 3 -31.97 16.28 -15.45
N GLU A 4 -30.69 16.18 -15.78
CA GLU A 4 -30.09 14.94 -16.29
C GLU A 4 -28.60 14.81 -15.91
N SER A 5 -28.29 13.64 -15.38
CA SER A 5 -26.98 13.05 -15.26
C SER A 5 -26.40 12.80 -16.65
N GLY A 6 -25.48 13.65 -17.09
CA GLY A 6 -24.56 13.35 -18.18
C GLY A 6 -23.43 12.46 -17.69
N PHE A 7 -23.73 11.19 -17.45
CA PHE A 7 -22.73 10.12 -17.34
C PHE A 7 -22.25 9.78 -18.75
N LEU A 8 -21.04 10.22 -19.11
CA LEU A 8 -20.26 9.80 -20.28
C LEU A 8 -18.85 9.51 -19.75
N SER A 9 -18.61 8.30 -19.24
CA SER A 9 -18.02 7.18 -19.98
C SER A 9 -16.58 7.45 -20.43
N SER A 10 -15.62 7.08 -19.58
CA SER A 10 -14.23 6.84 -19.96
C SER A 10 -13.96 5.33 -19.96
N ASP A 11 -14.68 4.58 -20.80
CA ASP A 11 -14.43 3.16 -20.99
C ASP A 11 -13.89 2.91 -22.40
N SER A 12 -12.60 2.56 -22.49
CA SER A 12 -12.09 1.56 -23.47
C SER A 12 -10.58 1.24 -23.32
N GLU A 13 -9.79 1.99 -22.54
CA GLU A 13 -8.35 1.70 -22.34
C GLU A 13 -7.99 1.04 -20.98
N ASP A 14 -8.95 0.95 -20.05
CA ASP A 14 -8.73 0.51 -18.65
C ASP A 14 -8.69 -1.02 -18.44
N GLY A 15 -9.44 -1.77 -19.26
CA GLY A 15 -9.63 -3.22 -19.06
C GLY A 15 -8.35 -4.06 -19.18
N ASP A 16 -7.54 -3.80 -20.20
CA ASP A 16 -6.31 -4.55 -20.45
C ASP A 16 -5.23 -4.23 -19.41
N GLN A 17 -5.14 -2.97 -18.99
CA GLN A 17 -4.18 -2.54 -17.96
C GLN A 17 -4.50 -3.15 -16.60
N LYS A 18 -5.78 -3.23 -16.25
CA LYS A 18 -6.25 -3.88 -15.02
C LYS A 18 -5.93 -5.37 -14.97
N ILE A 19 -6.11 -6.06 -16.10
CA ILE A 19 -5.74 -7.48 -16.24
C ILE A 19 -4.22 -7.66 -16.08
N ILE A 20 -3.42 -6.81 -16.71
CA ILE A 20 -1.95 -6.84 -16.59
C ILE A 20 -1.50 -6.59 -15.15
N ALA A 21 -2.11 -5.63 -14.45
CA ALA A 21 -1.83 -5.35 -13.05
C ALA A 21 -2.16 -6.55 -12.14
N GLU A 22 -3.33 -7.18 -12.33
CA GLU A 22 -3.74 -8.37 -11.57
C GLU A 22 -2.82 -9.57 -11.82
N LEU A 23 -2.42 -9.79 -13.08
CA LEU A 23 -1.46 -10.84 -13.45
C LEU A 23 -0.08 -10.58 -12.83
N LYS A 24 0.39 -9.33 -12.84
CA LYS A 24 1.66 -8.93 -12.22
C LYS A 24 1.62 -9.13 -10.70
N TYR A 25 0.54 -8.72 -10.04
CA TYR A 25 0.32 -8.92 -8.61
C TYR A 25 0.37 -10.41 -8.26
N THR A 26 -0.38 -11.24 -8.98
CA THR A 26 -0.42 -12.70 -8.78
C THR A 26 0.98 -13.32 -8.98
N SER A 27 1.68 -12.94 -10.06
CA SER A 27 3.04 -13.42 -10.32
C SER A 27 4.03 -13.04 -9.21
N ASN A 28 3.93 -11.81 -8.71
CA ASN A 28 4.78 -11.34 -7.63
C ASN A 28 4.45 -12.05 -6.31
N LEU A 29 3.17 -12.26 -6.01
CA LEU A 29 2.71 -13.00 -4.84
C LEU A 29 3.29 -14.42 -4.81
N ASP A 30 3.27 -15.13 -5.93
CA ASP A 30 3.82 -16.49 -6.01
C ASP A 30 5.34 -16.51 -5.78
N LYS A 31 6.07 -15.61 -6.46
CA LYS A 31 7.53 -15.48 -6.30
C LYS A 31 7.93 -15.12 -4.88
N MET A 32 7.22 -14.18 -4.26
CA MET A 32 7.49 -13.75 -2.89
C MET A 32 7.11 -14.82 -1.87
N THR A 33 6.03 -15.57 -2.11
CA THR A 33 5.65 -16.72 -1.28
C THR A 33 6.77 -17.76 -1.28
N ALA A 34 7.34 -18.07 -2.44
CA ALA A 34 8.50 -18.96 -2.54
C ALA A 34 9.74 -18.40 -1.81
N ALA A 35 10.01 -17.09 -1.95
CA ALA A 35 11.12 -16.44 -1.25
C ALA A 35 10.97 -16.48 0.28
N TYR A 36 9.78 -16.17 0.81
CA TYR A 36 9.53 -16.25 2.26
C TYR A 36 9.60 -17.69 2.79
N SER A 37 9.13 -18.67 2.03
CA SER A 37 9.31 -20.09 2.36
C SER A 37 10.79 -20.46 2.49
N SER A 38 11.61 -19.97 1.56
CA SER A 38 13.06 -20.12 1.59
C SER A 38 13.67 -19.45 2.83
N ILE A 39 13.34 -18.19 3.10
CA ILE A 39 13.83 -17.46 4.29
C ILE A 39 13.50 -18.23 5.57
N ILE A 40 12.26 -18.66 5.74
CA ILE A 40 11.79 -19.39 6.94
C ILE A 40 12.59 -20.68 7.13
N SER A 41 12.83 -21.42 6.04
CA SER A 41 13.62 -22.65 6.11
C SER A 41 15.09 -22.38 6.48
N HIS A 42 15.69 -21.30 5.94
CA HIS A 42 17.09 -20.95 6.20
C HIS A 42 17.35 -20.36 7.59
N VAL A 43 16.33 -19.84 8.27
CA VAL A 43 16.44 -19.46 9.70
C VAL A 43 16.28 -20.65 10.66
N GLY A 44 16.09 -21.87 10.14
CA GLY A 44 16.04 -23.12 10.91
C GLY A 44 14.64 -23.55 11.35
N GLU A 45 13.58 -22.93 10.83
CA GLU A 45 12.19 -23.31 11.14
C GLU A 45 11.65 -24.38 10.17
N ASP A 46 10.72 -25.21 10.65
CA ASP A 46 9.99 -26.15 9.79
C ASP A 46 8.79 -25.47 9.12
N VAL A 47 8.88 -25.19 7.83
CA VAL A 47 7.81 -24.56 7.05
C VAL A 47 6.50 -25.38 7.02
N ASN A 48 6.57 -26.69 7.31
CA ASN A 48 5.40 -27.58 7.32
C ASN A 48 4.67 -27.61 8.68
N ARG A 49 5.20 -26.96 9.72
CA ARG A 49 4.51 -26.91 11.02
C ARG A 49 3.21 -26.12 10.89
N GLN A 50 2.18 -26.54 11.63
CA GLN A 50 0.82 -25.97 11.56
C GLN A 50 0.78 -24.43 11.54
N GLY A 51 1.61 -23.76 12.36
CA GLY A 51 1.66 -22.29 12.41
C GLY A 51 2.27 -21.60 11.17
N LEU A 52 3.07 -22.31 10.38
CA LEU A 52 3.84 -21.76 9.26
C LEU A 52 3.31 -22.11 7.87
N LEU A 53 2.40 -23.08 7.74
CA LEU A 53 1.84 -23.51 6.46
C LEU A 53 1.36 -22.35 5.57
N LYS A 54 0.82 -21.30 6.20
CA LYS A 54 0.33 -20.09 5.53
C LYS A 54 1.19 -18.85 5.76
N THR A 55 2.29 -18.94 6.52
CA THR A 55 3.17 -17.79 6.77
C THR A 55 3.82 -17.25 5.51
N PRO A 56 4.37 -18.06 4.57
CA PRO A 56 4.98 -17.51 3.37
C PRO A 56 4.03 -16.64 2.55
N GLU A 57 2.79 -17.10 2.37
CA GLU A 57 1.75 -16.37 1.64
C GLU A 57 1.34 -15.08 2.37
N ARG A 58 1.16 -15.15 3.71
CA ARG A 58 0.83 -13.97 4.52
C ARG A 58 1.96 -12.94 4.51
N ALA A 59 3.21 -13.37 4.60
CA ALA A 59 4.37 -12.49 4.58
C ALA A 59 4.52 -11.79 3.22
N ALA A 60 4.31 -12.53 2.13
CA ALA A 60 4.29 -11.98 0.77
C ALA A 60 3.22 -10.90 0.61
N LYS A 61 1.98 -11.19 1.02
CA LYS A 61 0.86 -10.22 1.00
C LYS A 61 1.16 -8.98 1.86
N ALA A 62 1.73 -9.17 3.05
CA ALA A 62 2.08 -8.06 3.94
C ALA A 62 3.14 -7.15 3.30
N MET A 63 4.19 -7.72 2.71
CA MET A 63 5.24 -6.93 2.05
C MET A 63 4.71 -6.16 0.84
N LEU A 64 3.90 -6.81 -0.01
CA LEU A 64 3.24 -6.12 -1.14
C LEU A 64 2.37 -4.95 -0.65
N TYR A 65 1.66 -5.13 0.46
CA TYR A 65 0.87 -4.06 1.07
C TYR A 65 1.74 -2.92 1.59
N PHE A 66 2.85 -3.22 2.29
CA PHE A 66 3.78 -2.20 2.79
C PHE A 66 4.41 -1.38 1.66
N THR A 67 4.58 -1.98 0.48
CA THR A 67 5.18 -1.32 -0.69
C THR A 67 4.16 -0.84 -1.73
N LYS A 68 2.86 -0.89 -1.43
CA LYS A 68 1.79 -0.53 -2.40
C LYS A 68 1.90 0.91 -2.92
N GLY A 69 2.55 1.80 -2.16
CA GLY A 69 2.74 3.20 -2.52
C GLY A 69 3.48 3.41 -3.84
N TYR A 70 4.30 2.44 -4.28
CA TYR A 70 4.98 2.52 -5.59
C TYR A 70 4.04 2.41 -6.79
N GLU A 71 2.84 1.86 -6.60
CA GLU A 71 1.85 1.67 -7.67
C GLU A 71 0.75 2.75 -7.64
N GLN A 72 0.78 3.65 -6.66
CA GLN A 72 -0.20 4.73 -6.54
C GLN A 72 0.20 5.95 -7.39
N GLN A 73 -0.77 6.57 -8.07
CA GLN A 73 -0.59 7.85 -8.76
C GLN A 73 -1.13 9.00 -7.92
N LEU A 74 -0.47 10.15 -7.99
CA LEU A 74 -0.86 11.32 -7.21
C LEU A 74 -2.23 11.85 -7.62
N ASP A 75 -2.53 11.86 -8.93
CA ASP A 75 -3.80 12.37 -9.47
C ASP A 75 -5.00 11.57 -8.92
N ASP A 76 -4.87 10.24 -8.86
CA ASP A 76 -5.90 9.36 -8.27
C ASP A 76 -6.09 9.60 -6.77
N ILE A 77 -5.00 9.92 -6.05
CA ILE A 77 -5.05 10.22 -4.61
C ILE A 77 -5.70 11.58 -4.35
N LEU A 78 -5.36 12.60 -5.16
CA LEU A 78 -5.91 13.95 -5.01
C LEU A 78 -7.40 14.00 -5.36
N ASN A 79 -7.84 13.21 -6.35
CA ASN A 79 -9.25 13.05 -6.72
C ASN A 79 -10.00 14.40 -6.84
N GLU A 80 -9.38 15.36 -7.53
CA GLU A 80 -9.90 16.72 -7.74
C GLU A 80 -10.29 17.49 -6.46
N ALA A 81 -9.76 17.08 -5.29
CA ALA A 81 -10.06 17.71 -4.00
C ALA A 81 -9.27 19.02 -3.78
N VAL A 82 -9.33 19.91 -4.77
CA VAL A 82 -8.76 21.25 -4.73
C VAL A 82 -9.92 22.25 -4.76
N PHE A 83 -10.03 23.05 -3.70
CA PHE A 83 -11.12 24.00 -3.50
C PHE A 83 -10.59 25.42 -3.53
N ASP A 84 -11.30 26.29 -4.25
CA ASP A 84 -11.02 27.73 -4.26
C ASP A 84 -11.75 28.37 -3.05
N GLU A 85 -11.02 28.48 -1.94
CA GLU A 85 -11.47 29.10 -0.70
C GLU A 85 -10.71 30.43 -0.52
N ASN A 86 -11.41 31.51 -0.19
CA ASN A 86 -10.78 32.81 0.10
C ASN A 86 -10.14 32.79 1.50
N HIS A 87 -9.11 31.96 1.69
CA HIS A 87 -8.43 31.70 2.95
C HIS A 87 -6.92 31.99 2.84
N ASP A 88 -6.45 32.98 3.59
CA ASP A 88 -5.05 33.46 3.54
C ASP A 88 -4.25 33.13 4.82
N GLU A 89 -4.77 32.26 5.68
CA GLU A 89 -4.11 31.84 6.92
C GLU A 89 -3.43 30.46 6.77
N ILE A 90 -2.48 30.15 7.65
CA ILE A 90 -1.76 28.86 7.61
C ILE A 90 -2.68 27.75 8.12
N VAL A 91 -2.86 26.71 7.29
CA VAL A 91 -3.49 25.45 7.69
C VAL A 91 -2.40 24.45 8.10
N ILE A 92 -2.53 23.87 9.30
CA ILE A 92 -1.61 22.84 9.81
C ILE A 92 -2.37 21.54 10.03
N VAL A 93 -1.95 20.49 9.34
CA VAL A 93 -2.33 19.10 9.65
C VAL A 93 -1.14 18.45 10.34
N LYS A 94 -1.37 17.96 11.55
CA LYS A 94 -0.35 17.33 12.39
C LYS A 94 -0.84 16.02 12.95
N ASP A 95 0.09 15.27 13.54
CA ASP A 95 -0.17 14.00 14.21
C ASP A 95 -0.74 12.92 13.28
N ILE A 96 -0.36 12.94 11.99
CA ILE A 96 -0.73 11.89 11.04
C ILE A 96 0.11 10.64 11.33
N GLU A 97 -0.54 9.54 11.68
CA GLU A 97 0.14 8.26 11.89
C GLU A 97 0.78 7.77 10.59
N MET A 98 2.05 7.39 10.69
CA MET A 98 2.83 6.92 9.57
C MET A 98 3.52 5.60 9.91
N PHE A 99 3.42 4.66 8.98
CA PHE A 99 4.08 3.36 9.01
C PHE A 99 4.85 3.19 7.70
N SER A 100 6.12 2.83 7.80
CA SER A 100 6.97 2.61 6.64
C SER A 100 8.00 1.52 6.91
N LEU A 101 8.83 1.20 5.90
CA LEU A 101 9.89 0.21 5.97
C LEU A 101 11.25 0.88 5.78
N CYS A 102 12.22 0.56 6.64
CA CYS A 102 13.59 0.98 6.43
C CYS A 102 14.19 0.16 5.29
N GLU A 103 14.57 0.78 4.18
CA GLU A 103 15.12 0.10 3.01
C GLU A 103 16.43 -0.68 3.30
N HIS A 104 17.20 -0.23 4.29
CA HIS A 104 18.46 -0.86 4.66
C HIS A 104 18.30 -2.23 5.33
N HIS A 105 17.17 -2.45 6.01
CA HIS A 105 16.97 -3.64 6.86
C HIS A 105 15.64 -4.36 6.58
N LEU A 106 14.73 -3.73 5.83
CA LEU A 106 13.35 -4.15 5.63
C LEU A 106 12.57 -4.35 6.93
N VAL A 107 12.93 -3.57 7.95
CA VAL A 107 12.28 -3.54 9.28
C VAL A 107 11.37 -2.32 9.35
N PRO A 108 10.16 -2.43 9.93
CA PRO A 108 9.26 -1.30 10.08
C PRO A 108 9.86 -0.16 10.92
N PHE A 109 9.54 1.07 10.53
CA PHE A 109 9.61 2.23 11.41
C PHE A 109 8.27 2.97 11.35
N ASN A 110 7.88 3.54 12.47
CA ASN A 110 6.58 4.17 12.64
C ASN A 110 6.73 5.46 13.44
N GLY A 111 5.82 6.40 13.22
CA GLY A 111 5.82 7.68 13.92
C GLY A 111 4.70 8.59 13.46
N LYS A 112 4.88 9.89 13.67
CA LYS A 112 3.90 10.92 13.28
C LYS A 112 4.49 11.93 12.31
N VAL A 113 3.70 12.35 11.32
CA VAL A 113 4.03 13.46 10.41
C VAL A 113 3.38 14.75 10.89
N GLY A 114 4.12 15.85 10.87
CA GLY A 114 3.63 17.18 11.25
C GLY A 114 3.52 17.45 12.76
N GLY A 115 3.91 16.50 13.62
CA GLY A 115 3.89 16.63 15.08
C GLY A 115 5.13 16.01 15.74
N HIS A 116 5.31 16.25 17.04
CA HIS A 116 6.37 15.61 17.82
C HIS A 116 5.86 14.27 18.36
N ASP A 117 6.56 13.19 18.07
CA ASP A 117 6.21 11.89 18.64
C ASP A 117 6.64 11.89 20.13
N GLN A 118 5.67 11.80 21.04
CA GLN A 118 5.89 11.76 22.49
C GLN A 118 5.85 10.33 23.06
N LEU A 119 5.72 9.31 22.20
CA LEU A 119 5.44 7.92 22.62
C LEU A 119 6.64 6.96 22.54
N ALA A 120 7.86 7.47 22.33
CA ALA A 120 9.06 6.71 22.64
C ALA A 120 9.33 6.83 24.15
N ASN A 121 8.64 6.02 24.95
CA ASN A 121 9.02 5.73 26.35
C ASN A 121 10.12 4.66 26.39
#